data_AF-A0A9E6U0I1-F1
#
_entry.id   AF-A0A9E6U0I1-F1
#
_cell.length_a   1.000
_cell.length_b   1.000
_cell.length_c   1.000
_cell.angle_alpha   90.00
_cell.angle_beta   90.00
_cell.angle_gamma   90.00
#
_symmetry.space_group_name_H-M   'P 1'
#
loop_
_entity.id
_entity.type
_entity.pdbx_description
1 polymer ?
#
loop_
_entity_poly.entity_id
_entity_poly.type
_entity_poly.pdbx_seq_one_letter_code
_entity_poly.pdbx_strand_id
1 'polypeptide(L)'
;MTKSKQKAKEKEFTPQQIKFAMFYYLPDSPTYGNARQSALRAGFSDKYSRNITVKNLNWIKDVVLEIGGKGVTKDKLVRKAKKVLDKSLDSEDEKIAQDTAKFIAKTTTEFSEKQDIVSNGETLTVATLEFVNGDNPKES
;
A
#
# COMPACT_ATOMS: atom_id res chain seq x y z
N MET A 1 -8.08 -29.90 -21.56
CA MET A 1 -7.39 -28.74 -22.16
C MET A 1 -6.62 -28.01 -21.07
N THR A 2 -5.33 -28.33 -20.90
CA THR A 2 -4.44 -27.68 -19.94
C THR A 2 -4.00 -26.32 -20.51
N LYS A 3 -4.46 -25.22 -19.92
CA LYS A 3 -3.98 -23.87 -20.24
C LYS A 3 -2.52 -23.79 -19.84
N SER A 4 -1.60 -23.73 -20.81
CA SER A 4 -0.19 -23.48 -20.53
C SER A 4 -0.07 -22.10 -19.88
N LYS A 5 0.50 -22.04 -18.67
CA LYS A 5 0.96 -20.78 -18.09
C LYS A 5 2.13 -20.32 -18.95
N GLN A 6 1.86 -19.42 -19.91
CA GLN A 6 2.91 -18.67 -20.58
C GLN A 6 3.65 -17.86 -19.50
N LYS A 7 4.88 -18.28 -19.20
CA LYS A 7 5.82 -17.55 -18.35
C LYS A 7 6.05 -16.21 -19.05
N ALA A 8 5.54 -15.12 -18.49
CA ALA A 8 5.68 -13.79 -19.07
C ALA A 8 7.19 -13.51 -19.25
N LYS A 9 7.60 -13.15 -20.47
CA LYS A 9 8.98 -12.69 -20.72
C LYS A 9 9.30 -11.56 -19.75
N GLU A 10 10.36 -11.71 -18.99
CA GLU A 10 10.93 -10.67 -18.14
C GLU A 10 11.22 -9.45 -19.03
N LYS A 11 10.66 -8.30 -18.67
CA LYS A 11 10.74 -7.10 -19.51
C LYS A 11 12.09 -6.44 -19.22
N GLU A 12 13.05 -6.62 -20.10
CA GLU A 12 14.38 -6.02 -19.93
C GLU A 12 14.32 -4.51 -20.17
N PHE A 13 14.60 -3.73 -19.12
CA PHE A 13 14.73 -2.26 -19.20
C PHE A 13 16.18 -1.87 -19.46
N THR A 14 16.38 -0.80 -20.22
CA THR A 14 17.74 -0.28 -20.45
C THR A 14 18.27 0.41 -19.18
N PRO A 15 19.60 0.51 -19.01
CA PRO A 15 20.19 1.24 -17.87
C PRO A 15 19.70 2.70 -17.76
N GLN A 16 19.40 3.35 -18.88
CA GLN A 16 18.85 4.71 -18.89
C GLN A 16 17.41 4.75 -18.34
N GLN A 17 16.59 3.77 -18.69
CA GLN A 17 15.21 3.67 -18.19
C GLN A 17 15.18 3.42 -16.69
N ILE A 18 16.07 2.56 -16.18
CA ILE A 18 16.23 2.30 -14.74
C ILE A 18 16.68 3.57 -14.02
N LYS A 19 17.71 4.26 -14.52
CA LYS A 19 18.19 5.54 -13.95
C LYS A 19 17.10 6.60 -13.92
N PHE A 20 16.32 6.73 -14.99
CA PHE A 20 15.18 7.65 -15.02
C PHE A 20 14.19 7.34 -13.91
N ALA A 21 13.81 6.07 -13.76
CA ALA A 21 12.85 5.66 -12.74
C ALA A 21 13.38 5.93 -11.33
N MET A 22 14.65 5.65 -11.04
CA MET A 22 15.29 6.00 -9.77
C MET A 22 15.23 7.50 -9.52
N PHE A 23 15.54 8.33 -10.53
CA PHE A 23 15.54 9.78 -10.40
C PHE A 23 14.16 10.43 -10.33
N TYR A 24 13.12 9.76 -10.82
CA TYR A 24 11.77 10.31 -10.89
C TYR A 24 10.89 9.85 -9.73
N TYR A 25 11.05 8.60 -9.26
CA TYR A 25 10.16 7.99 -8.27
C TYR A 25 10.74 7.87 -6.85
N LEU A 26 12.06 8.00 -6.67
CA LEU A 26 12.65 7.96 -5.32
C LEU A 26 12.57 9.36 -4.67
N PRO A 27 11.94 9.51 -3.49
CA PRO A 27 11.81 10.79 -2.80
C PRO A 27 13.15 11.49 -2.53
N ASP A 28 14.19 10.70 -2.28
CA ASP A 28 15.54 11.21 -1.99
C ASP A 28 16.28 11.71 -3.24
N SER A 29 15.69 11.54 -4.43
CA SER A 29 16.29 12.04 -5.66
C SER A 29 16.16 13.57 -5.76
N PRO A 30 17.22 14.30 -6.17
CA PRO A 30 17.16 15.73 -6.47
C PRO A 30 16.14 16.12 -7.55
N THR A 31 15.67 15.15 -8.34
CA THR A 31 14.71 15.35 -9.43
C THR A 31 13.40 14.61 -9.21
N TYR A 32 13.11 14.21 -7.97
CA TYR A 32 11.88 13.52 -7.61
C TYR A 32 10.64 14.27 -8.15
N GLY A 33 9.74 13.56 -8.82
CA GLY A 33 8.55 14.14 -9.42
C GLY A 33 8.78 15.05 -10.63
N ASN A 34 10.02 15.29 -11.07
CA ASN A 34 10.35 16.12 -12.23
C ASN A 34 10.83 15.29 -13.43
N ALA A 35 9.88 14.82 -14.25
CA ALA A 35 10.17 13.87 -15.32
C ALA A 35 11.22 14.36 -16.34
N ARG A 36 11.19 15.65 -16.72
CA ARG A 36 12.16 16.21 -17.67
C ARG A 36 13.57 16.19 -17.08
N GLN A 37 13.74 16.64 -15.84
CA GLN A 37 15.05 16.69 -15.20
C GLN A 37 15.58 15.28 -14.92
N SER A 38 14.73 14.36 -14.46
CA SER A 38 15.10 12.96 -14.26
C SER A 38 15.57 12.31 -15.58
N ALA A 39 14.92 12.62 -16.70
CA ALA A 39 15.26 12.09 -18.01
C ALA A 39 16.60 12.62 -18.53
N LEU A 40 16.83 13.94 -18.41
CA LEU A 40 18.12 14.53 -18.76
C LEU A 40 19.26 13.92 -17.94
N ARG A 41 19.03 13.73 -16.63
CA ARG A 41 20.01 13.14 -15.71
C ARG A 41 20.27 11.65 -15.98
N ALA A 42 19.27 10.95 -16.52
CA ALA A 42 19.39 9.57 -16.97
C ALA A 42 20.07 9.42 -18.34
N GLY A 43 20.41 10.52 -19.02
CA GLY A 43 21.14 10.54 -20.29
C GLY A 43 20.26 10.55 -21.54
N PHE A 44 18.96 10.87 -21.40
CA PHE A 44 18.09 11.08 -22.57
C PHE A 44 18.36 12.44 -23.22
N SER A 45 18.09 12.55 -24.52
CA SER A 45 18.17 13.83 -25.23
C SER A 45 17.14 14.84 -24.69
N ASP A 46 17.43 16.13 -24.79
CA ASP A 46 16.50 17.17 -24.34
C ASP A 46 15.15 17.10 -25.09
N LYS A 47 15.18 16.84 -26.40
CA LYS A 47 13.97 16.65 -27.22
C LYS A 47 13.09 15.50 -26.71
N TYR A 48 13.72 14.38 -26.31
CA TYR A 48 13.00 13.24 -25.73
C TYR A 48 12.48 13.56 -24.33
N SER A 49 13.34 14.15 -23.49
CA SER A 49 13.05 14.49 -22.09
C SER A 49 11.86 15.43 -21.95
N ARG A 50 11.68 16.39 -22.87
CA ARG A 50 10.50 17.29 -22.90
C ARG A 50 9.18 16.55 -23.15
N ASN A 51 9.23 15.39 -23.78
CA ASN A 51 8.05 14.64 -24.21
C ASN A 51 7.95 13.26 -23.54
N ILE A 52 8.81 12.93 -22.58
CA ILE A 52 8.96 11.57 -22.04
C ILE A 52 7.67 11.05 -21.39
N THR A 53 6.88 11.92 -20.77
CA THR A 53 5.59 11.56 -20.15
C THR A 53 4.46 11.40 -21.16
N VAL A 54 4.61 11.93 -22.37
CA VAL A 54 3.61 11.90 -23.43
C VAL A 54 3.90 10.77 -24.41
N LYS A 55 5.19 10.55 -24.73
CA LYS A 55 5.65 9.48 -25.60
C LYS A 55 6.05 8.27 -24.76
N ASN A 56 5.30 7.19 -24.94
CA ASN A 56 5.68 5.85 -24.49
C ASN A 56 5.49 5.62 -22.97
N LEU A 57 4.29 5.93 -22.46
CA LEU A 57 3.83 5.67 -21.08
C LEU A 57 3.98 4.21 -20.63
N ASN A 58 3.99 3.26 -21.57
CA ASN A 58 3.97 1.83 -21.24
C ASN A 58 5.25 1.42 -20.49
N TRP A 59 6.43 1.70 -21.03
CA TRP A 59 7.68 1.32 -20.34
C TRP A 59 7.87 2.08 -19.02
N ILE A 60 7.41 3.34 -18.94
CA ILE A 60 7.49 4.15 -17.70
C ILE A 60 6.61 3.55 -16.60
N LYS A 61 5.42 3.06 -16.95
CA LYS A 61 4.56 2.34 -16.00
C LYS A 61 5.18 1.01 -15.58
N ASP A 62 5.74 0.29 -16.54
CA ASP A 62 6.29 -1.04 -16.29
C ASP A 62 7.58 -0.99 -15.46
N VAL A 63 8.46 -0.01 -15.68
CA VAL A 63 9.73 0.11 -14.94
C VAL A 63 9.49 0.45 -13.46
N VAL A 64 8.40 1.14 -13.14
CA VAL A 64 7.96 1.38 -11.75
C VAL A 64 7.54 0.08 -11.07
N LEU A 65 6.78 -0.75 -11.78
CA LEU A 65 6.33 -2.04 -11.25
C LEU A 65 7.50 -2.98 -10.98
N GLU A 66 8.57 -2.86 -11.77
CA GLU A 66 9.79 -3.66 -11.61
C GLU A 66 10.67 -3.16 -10.46
N ILE A 67 10.91 -1.85 -10.36
CA ILE A 67 11.81 -1.27 -9.35
C ILE A 67 11.12 -1.10 -7.98
N GLY A 68 9.90 -0.57 -7.97
CA GLY A 68 9.13 -0.34 -6.74
C GLY A 68 8.30 -1.54 -6.28
N GLY A 69 8.33 -2.63 -7.06
CA GLY A 69 7.40 -3.74 -6.92
C GLY A 69 5.98 -3.36 -7.35
N LYS A 70 5.11 -4.37 -7.51
CA LYS A 70 3.66 -4.12 -7.73
C LYS A 70 3.11 -3.39 -6.52
N GLY A 71 2.97 -2.06 -6.62
CA GLY A 71 2.36 -1.23 -5.58
C GLY A 71 1.09 -1.89 -5.05
N VAL A 72 1.16 -2.41 -3.82
CA VAL A 72 -0.01 -3.01 -3.19
C VAL A 72 -0.74 -1.85 -2.54
N THR A 73 -1.89 -1.46 -3.12
CA THR A 73 -2.71 -0.42 -2.51
C THR A 73 -3.07 -0.82 -1.08
N LYS A 74 -3.20 0.17 -0.19
CA LYS A 74 -3.61 -0.05 1.21
C LYS A 74 -4.85 -0.94 1.28
N ASP A 75 -5.86 -0.69 0.43
CA ASP A 75 -7.09 -1.48 0.37
C ASP A 75 -6.85 -2.94 -0.01
N LYS A 76 -5.90 -3.19 -0.91
CA LYS A 76 -5.53 -4.55 -1.30
C LYS A 76 -4.82 -5.28 -0.17
N LEU A 77 -4.00 -4.58 0.64
CA LEU A 77 -3.40 -5.14 1.85
C LEU A 77 -4.46 -5.41 2.92
N VAL A 78 -5.35 -4.46 3.19
CA VAL A 78 -6.46 -4.61 4.14
C VAL A 78 -7.34 -5.79 3.77
N ARG A 79 -7.73 -5.92 2.50
CA ARG A 79 -8.53 -7.06 2.04
C ARG A 79 -7.81 -8.39 2.21
N LYS A 80 -6.49 -8.44 1.99
CA LYS A 80 -5.69 -9.64 2.24
C LYS A 80 -5.62 -9.97 3.73
N ALA A 81 -5.40 -8.96 4.58
CA ALA A 81 -5.39 -9.12 6.02
C ALA A 81 -6.72 -9.69 6.53
N LYS A 82 -7.85 -9.13 6.08
CA LYS A 82 -9.20 -9.66 6.40
C LYS A 82 -9.35 -11.14 6.02
N LYS A 83 -8.90 -11.54 4.84
CA LYS A 83 -8.95 -12.94 4.39
C LYS A 83 -8.05 -13.88 5.20
N VAL A 84 -6.92 -13.39 5.70
CA VAL A 84 -6.03 -14.19 6.54
C VAL A 84 -6.65 -14.34 7.92
N LEU A 85 -7.17 -13.25 8.51
CA LEU A 85 -7.86 -13.28 9.79
C LEU A 85 -9.04 -14.26 9.79
N ASP A 86 -9.89 -14.19 8.76
CA ASP A 86 -11.01 -15.13 8.54
C ASP A 86 -10.55 -16.59 8.56
N LYS A 87 -9.54 -16.93 7.76
CA LYS A 87 -8.96 -18.28 7.73
C LYS A 87 -8.30 -18.69 9.04
N SER A 88 -7.69 -17.75 9.75
CA SER A 88 -7.01 -18.03 11.01
C SER A 88 -8.01 -18.29 12.14
N LEU A 89 -9.23 -17.74 12.07
CA LEU A 89 -10.32 -18.10 12.97
C LEU A 89 -10.78 -19.55 12.75
N ASP A 90 -10.83 -20.00 11.50
CA ASP A 90 -11.21 -21.38 11.12
C ASP A 90 -10.05 -22.38 11.17
N SER A 91 -8.93 -22.03 11.81
CA SER A 91 -7.74 -22.88 11.89
C SER A 91 -7.98 -24.09 12.81
N GLU A 92 -7.55 -25.28 12.38
CA GLU A 92 -7.56 -26.49 13.23
C GLU A 92 -6.56 -26.41 14.39
N ASP A 93 -5.53 -25.55 14.27
CA ASP A 93 -4.67 -25.19 15.38
C ASP A 93 -5.40 -24.23 16.32
N GLU A 94 -5.83 -24.76 17.47
CA GLU A 94 -6.59 -24.04 18.48
C GLU A 94 -5.86 -22.79 18.98
N LYS A 95 -4.52 -22.79 19.04
CA LYS A 95 -3.76 -21.63 19.49
C LYS A 95 -3.85 -20.49 18.47
N ILE A 96 -3.74 -20.80 17.18
CA ILE A 96 -3.87 -19.82 16.10
C ILE A 96 -5.29 -19.23 16.08
N ALA A 97 -6.31 -20.09 16.25
CA ALA A 97 -7.70 -19.66 16.33
C ALA A 97 -7.96 -18.75 17.54
N GLN A 98 -7.50 -19.15 18.73
CA GLN A 98 -7.64 -18.37 19.96
C GLN A 98 -6.90 -17.02 19.89
N ASP A 99 -5.65 -16.99 19.42
CA ASP A 99 -4.88 -15.74 19.30
C ASP A 99 -5.53 -14.78 18.31
N THR A 100 -6.08 -15.30 17.21
CA THR A 100 -6.81 -14.50 16.22
C THR A 100 -8.11 -13.96 16.81
N ALA A 101 -8.90 -14.79 17.50
CA ALA A 101 -10.13 -14.37 18.16
C ALA A 101 -9.85 -13.28 19.22
N LYS A 102 -8.82 -13.44 20.03
CA LYS A 102 -8.39 -12.46 21.03
C LYS A 102 -7.99 -11.13 20.39
N PHE A 103 -7.29 -11.15 19.26
CA PHE A 103 -6.95 -9.93 18.51
C PHE A 103 -8.20 -9.20 18.00
N ILE A 104 -9.18 -9.92 17.44
CA ILE A 104 -10.43 -9.32 16.95
C ILE A 104 -11.28 -8.76 18.10
N ALA A 105 -11.40 -9.50 19.21
CA ALA A 105 -12.13 -9.06 20.38
C ALA A 105 -11.56 -7.75 20.95
N LYS A 106 -10.22 -7.64 21.04
CA LYS A 106 -9.56 -6.41 21.50
C LYS A 106 -9.69 -5.22 20.55
N THR A 107 -9.89 -5.46 19.26
CA THR A 107 -10.04 -4.39 18.27
C THR A 107 -11.51 -3.97 18.10
N THR A 108 -12.44 -4.67 18.73
CA THR A 108 -13.88 -4.41 18.70
C THR A 108 -14.35 -3.83 20.02
N THR A 109 -15.21 -2.82 19.98
CA THR A 109 -15.76 -2.16 21.17
C THR A 109 -16.71 -3.07 21.97
N GLU A 110 -17.36 -4.04 21.32
CA GLU A 110 -18.28 -5.01 21.93
C GLU A 110 -17.64 -5.89 23.01
N PHE A 111 -16.33 -6.13 22.93
CA PHE A 111 -15.58 -6.95 23.88
C PHE A 111 -14.52 -6.15 24.65
N SER A 112 -14.52 -4.82 24.51
CA SER A 112 -13.61 -3.95 25.25
C SER A 112 -14.10 -3.84 26.69
N GLU A 113 -13.38 -4.45 27.63
CA GLU A 113 -13.58 -4.21 29.04
C GLU A 113 -13.23 -2.76 29.36
N LYS A 114 -14.21 -1.99 29.86
CA LYS A 114 -13.96 -0.65 30.40
C LYS A 114 -13.05 -0.81 31.61
N GLN A 115 -11.77 -0.48 31.44
CA GLN A 115 -10.85 -0.37 32.56
C GLN A 115 -10.97 1.02 33.16
N ASP A 116 -11.47 1.11 34.39
CA ASP A 116 -11.38 2.32 35.18
C ASP A 116 -9.93 2.50 35.63
N ILE A 117 -9.18 3.32 34.89
CA ILE A 117 -7.83 3.71 35.30
C ILE A 117 -7.98 4.79 36.37
N VAL A 118 -7.78 4.39 37.63
CA VAL A 118 -7.77 5.31 38.76
C VAL A 118 -6.32 5.73 39.04
N SER A 119 -6.02 7.03 38.92
CA SER A 119 -4.77 7.61 39.40
C SER A 119 -5.13 8.66 40.45
N ASN A 120 -4.63 8.49 41.68
CA ASN A 120 -4.87 9.43 42.80
C ASN A 120 -6.36 9.73 43.13
N GLY A 121 -7.26 8.78 42.94
CA GLY A 121 -8.68 8.93 43.32
C GLY A 121 -9.55 9.67 42.30
N GLU A 122 -9.00 10.08 41.16
CA GLU A 122 -9.76 10.62 40.03
C GLU A 122 -9.80 9.62 38.86
N THR A 123 -11.00 9.41 38.31
CA THR A 123 -11.23 8.53 37.15
C THR A 123 -10.78 9.24 35.88
N LEU A 124 -9.78 8.68 35.19
CA LEU A 124 -9.41 9.15 33.87
C LEU A 124 -10.36 8.53 32.84
N THR A 125 -11.27 9.33 32.26
CA THR A 125 -12.09 8.89 31.13
C THR A 125 -11.17 8.67 29.93
N VAL A 126 -10.92 7.40 29.58
CA VAL A 126 -10.21 7.06 28.35
C VAL A 126 -11.11 7.50 27.19
N ALA A 127 -10.74 8.59 26.51
CA ALA A 127 -11.45 9.08 25.35
C ALA A 127 -11.49 7.98 24.29
N THR A 128 -12.66 7.38 24.11
CA THR A 128 -12.89 6.44 23.03
C THR A 128 -12.86 7.28 21.75
N LEU A 129 -11.82 7.10 20.91
CA LEU A 129 -11.76 7.71 19.59
C LEU A 129 -12.81 7.02 18.72
N GLU A 130 -14.03 7.55 18.74
CA GLU A 130 -15.07 7.17 17.78
C GLU A 130 -14.65 7.70 16.42
N PHE A 131 -14.23 6.78 15.53
CA PHE A 131 -14.16 7.10 14.11
C PHE A 131 -15.59 7.19 13.59
N VAL A 132 -16.11 8.42 13.54
CA VAL A 132 -17.36 8.73 12.85
C VAL A 132 -17.19 8.29 11.40
N ASN A 133 -17.88 7.23 11.00
CA ASN A 133 -18.11 6.97 9.59
C ASN A 133 -18.94 8.14 9.07
N GLY A 134 -18.32 8.99 8.26
CA GLY A 134 -18.97 10.12 7.61
C GLY A 134 -20.03 9.64 6.62
N ASP A 135 -21.21 9.31 7.12
CA ASP A 135 -22.43 9.34 6.31
C ASP A 135 -22.86 10.79 6.19
N ASN A 136 -22.60 11.38 5.02
CA ASN A 136 -23.19 12.64 4.59
C ASN A 136 -24.73 12.49 4.60
N PRO A 137 -25.48 13.27 5.40
CA PRO A 137 -26.89 13.43 5.15
C PRO A 137 -27.08 14.39 3.97
N LYS A 138 -27.94 13.95 3.05
CA LYS A 138 -28.35 14.63 1.83
C LYS A 138 -29.00 15.97 2.15
N GLU A 139 -28.65 17.00 1.38
CA GLU A 139 -29.36 18.27 1.34
C GLU A 139 -30.84 18.05 0.98
N SER A 140 -31.73 18.65 1.76
CA SER A 140 -33.10 19.02 1.37
C SER A 140 -33.49 20.26 2.17
#